data_AF-A0A820XRY4-F1
#
_entry.id   AF-A0A820XRY4-F1
#
_cell.length_a   1.000
_cell.length_b   1.000
_cell.length_c   1.000
_cell.angle_alpha   90.00
_cell.angle_beta   90.00
_cell.angle_gamma   90.00
#
_symmetry.space_group_name_H-M   'P 1'
#
loop_
_entity.id
_entity.type
_entity.pdbx_description
1 polymer ?
#
loop_
_entity_poly.entity_id
_entity_poly.type
_entity_poly.pdbx_seq_one_letter_code
_entity_poly.pdbx_strand_id
1 'polypeptide(L)'
;AYATAKHLFERASYRIPALEITSHNECDNENSHVTIVYIPAHLYHIAFELLKNSLRATVERYGLDAKEYPPVRVHIVKGHEDVTIAIADRGGGVPRSKLSQLFHYMYSTAPKPQTDSNNVAKGTPIAGFGYGLPIARLYAKYFQGNLSLASVEGMGTWAYVSIKAEPANASEHLPISSKMRYSYTTKKGSDWT
;
A
#
# COMPACT_ATOMS: atom_id res chain seq x y z
N ALA A 1 -0.52 -12.85 0.74
CA ALA A 1 -1.16 -11.51 0.80
C ALA A 1 -2.44 -11.46 -0.04
N TYR A 2 -2.38 -11.66 -1.36
CA TYR A 2 -3.57 -11.58 -2.22
C TYR A 2 -4.71 -12.52 -1.81
N ALA A 3 -4.43 -13.81 -1.59
CA ALA A 3 -5.46 -14.78 -1.19
C ALA A 3 -6.20 -14.35 0.10
N THR A 4 -5.46 -13.82 1.08
CA THR A 4 -6.02 -13.30 2.33
C THR A 4 -6.85 -12.05 2.09
N ALA A 5 -6.37 -11.10 1.28
CA ALA A 5 -7.14 -9.92 0.90
C ALA A 5 -8.43 -10.30 0.16
N LYS A 6 -8.32 -11.21 -0.82
CA LYS A 6 -9.44 -11.81 -1.56
C LYS A 6 -10.48 -12.43 -0.61
N HIS A 7 -10.05 -13.22 0.37
CA HIS A 7 -10.95 -13.87 1.32
C HIS A 7 -11.77 -12.88 2.16
N LEU A 8 -11.25 -11.67 2.42
CA LEU A 8 -12.02 -10.61 3.09
C LEU A 8 -13.22 -10.13 2.26
N PHE A 9 -13.11 -10.14 0.93
CA PHE A 9 -14.17 -9.72 0.03
C PHE A 9 -15.11 -10.87 -0.36
N GLU A 10 -14.62 -12.11 -0.43
CA GLU A 10 -15.43 -13.30 -0.76
C GLU A 10 -16.47 -13.64 0.30
N ARG A 11 -16.24 -13.28 1.58
CA ARG A 11 -17.22 -13.45 2.66
C ARG A 11 -18.52 -12.67 2.44
N ALA A 12 -18.56 -11.78 1.44
CA ALA A 12 -19.72 -11.00 1.05
C ALA A 12 -20.27 -11.37 -0.35
N SER A 13 -19.91 -12.54 -0.89
CA SER A 13 -20.41 -13.10 -2.16
C SER A 13 -20.14 -12.28 -3.43
N TYR A 14 -19.09 -11.45 -3.44
CA TYR A 14 -18.75 -10.62 -4.60
C TYR A 14 -17.78 -11.32 -5.56
N ARG A 15 -17.99 -11.09 -6.87
CA ARG A 15 -16.91 -11.25 -7.85
C ARG A 15 -15.84 -10.20 -7.53
N ILE A 16 -14.57 -10.55 -7.69
CA ILE A 16 -13.46 -9.64 -7.37
C ILE A 16 -12.53 -9.47 -8.58
N PRO A 17 -11.77 -8.35 -8.65
CA PRO A 17 -10.72 -8.18 -9.63
C PRO A 17 -9.74 -9.35 -9.67
N ALA A 18 -9.34 -9.78 -10.86
CA ALA A 18 -8.24 -10.73 -11.02
C ALA A 18 -6.90 -10.08 -10.67
N LEU A 19 -5.89 -10.91 -10.38
CA LEU A 19 -4.52 -10.46 -10.14
C LEU A 19 -3.64 -10.88 -11.30
N GLU A 20 -2.97 -9.91 -11.94
CA GLU A 20 -1.97 -10.16 -12.97
C GLU A 20 -0.59 -9.82 -12.41
N ILE A 21 0.30 -10.82 -12.34
CA ILE A 21 1.67 -10.63 -11.85
C ILE A 21 2.63 -10.76 -13.03
N THR A 22 3.52 -9.78 -13.16
CA THR A 22 4.65 -9.82 -14.08
C THR A 22 5.92 -9.61 -13.27
N SER A 23 6.96 -10.39 -13.59
CA SER A 23 8.27 -10.30 -12.95
C SER A 23 9.36 -10.10 -13.98
N HIS A 24 10.28 -9.19 -13.69
CA HIS A 24 11.46 -8.93 -14.52
C HIS A 24 12.70 -8.93 -13.62
N ASN A 25 13.67 -9.80 -13.91
CA ASN A 25 14.93 -9.85 -13.19
C ASN A 25 16.07 -9.46 -14.13
N GLU A 26 16.61 -8.25 -13.94
CA GLU A 26 17.73 -7.74 -14.75
C GLU A 26 19.07 -8.34 -14.32
N CYS A 27 19.20 -8.72 -13.04
CA CYS A 27 20.50 -9.01 -12.42
C CYS A 27 20.86 -10.50 -12.44
N ASP A 28 19.87 -11.38 -12.24
CA ASP A 28 20.07 -12.81 -12.27
C ASP A 28 19.28 -13.35 -13.46
N ASN A 29 19.92 -13.60 -14.62
CA ASN A 29 19.37 -14.21 -15.85
C ASN A 29 17.86 -14.02 -16.11
N GLU A 30 17.46 -13.34 -17.19
CA GLU A 30 16.09 -12.87 -17.53
C GLU A 30 14.86 -13.76 -17.18
N ASN A 31 15.03 -15.07 -16.99
CA ASN A 31 13.97 -16.03 -16.65
C ASN A 31 13.98 -16.53 -15.19
N SER A 32 14.84 -15.99 -14.32
CA SER A 32 14.92 -16.41 -12.92
C SER A 32 13.87 -15.72 -12.05
N HIS A 33 13.44 -16.41 -10.99
CA HIS A 33 12.56 -15.81 -10.00
C HIS A 33 13.28 -14.68 -9.25
N VAL A 34 12.58 -13.55 -9.06
CA VAL A 34 13.08 -12.45 -8.22
C VAL A 34 13.18 -12.92 -6.77
N THR A 35 14.39 -12.95 -6.24
CA THR A 35 14.69 -13.28 -4.85
C THR A 35 15.41 -12.12 -4.15
N ILE A 36 15.05 -11.89 -2.88
CA ILE A 36 15.62 -10.84 -2.02
C ILE A 36 15.78 -11.35 -0.60
N VAL A 37 16.76 -10.81 0.13
CA VAL A 37 16.86 -10.98 1.58
C VAL A 37 16.02 -9.90 2.25
N TYR A 38 14.90 -10.29 2.84
CA TYR A 38 13.98 -9.36 3.50
C TYR A 38 13.15 -10.05 4.57
N ILE A 39 12.55 -9.29 5.49
CA ILE A 39 11.64 -9.83 6.50
C ILE A 39 10.28 -10.15 5.86
N PRO A 40 9.86 -11.43 5.76
CA PRO A 40 8.64 -11.80 5.04
C PRO A 40 7.38 -11.16 5.62
N ALA A 41 7.32 -10.99 6.95
CA ALA A 41 6.19 -10.36 7.63
C ALA A 41 6.00 -8.88 7.23
N HIS A 42 7.09 -8.12 7.07
CA HIS A 42 7.04 -6.72 6.65
C HIS A 42 6.50 -6.62 5.22
N LEU A 43 7.07 -7.40 4.30
CA LEU A 43 6.64 -7.43 2.90
C LEU A 43 5.19 -7.87 2.77
N TYR A 44 4.79 -8.89 3.53
CA TYR A 44 3.41 -9.37 3.58
C TYR A 44 2.46 -8.25 4.00
N HIS A 45 2.77 -7.51 5.08
CA HIS A 45 1.91 -6.43 5.56
C HIS A 45 1.77 -5.31 4.51
N ILE A 46 2.89 -4.89 3.90
CA ILE A 46 2.88 -3.88 2.84
C ILE A 46 1.99 -4.34 1.67
N ALA A 47 2.26 -5.53 1.13
CA ALA A 47 1.51 -6.07 0.00
C ALA A 47 0.03 -6.27 0.33
N PHE A 48 -0.28 -6.76 1.53
CA PHE A 48 -1.65 -6.95 1.99
C PHE A 48 -2.43 -5.64 2.04
N GLU A 49 -1.88 -4.60 2.66
CA GLU A 49 -2.56 -3.30 2.78
C GLU A 49 -2.77 -2.64 1.40
N LEU A 50 -1.77 -2.70 0.51
CA LEU A 50 -1.88 -2.14 -0.83
C LEU A 50 -2.89 -2.90 -1.70
N LEU A 51 -2.84 -4.23 -1.71
CA LEU A 51 -3.79 -5.06 -2.47
C LEU A 51 -5.21 -4.90 -1.96
N LYS A 52 -5.41 -4.87 -0.64
CA LYS A 52 -6.72 -4.63 -0.03
C LYS A 52 -7.30 -3.28 -0.47
N ASN A 53 -6.50 -2.22 -0.47
CA ASN A 53 -6.94 -0.89 -0.91
C ASN A 53 -7.24 -0.86 -2.43
N SER A 54 -6.40 -1.51 -3.24
CA SER A 54 -6.57 -1.61 -4.70
C SER A 54 -7.85 -2.36 -5.07
N LEU A 55 -8.10 -3.50 -4.40
CA LEU A 55 -9.31 -4.29 -4.56
C LEU A 55 -10.54 -3.51 -4.15
N ARG A 56 -10.51 -2.87 -2.97
CA ARG A 56 -11.62 -2.04 -2.48
C ARG A 56 -11.96 -0.92 -3.46
N ALA A 57 -10.97 -0.14 -3.89
CA ALA A 57 -11.19 0.99 -4.81
C ALA A 57 -11.77 0.52 -6.15
N THR A 58 -11.29 -0.62 -6.67
CA THR A 58 -11.81 -1.19 -7.91
C THR A 58 -13.26 -1.67 -7.73
N VAL A 59 -13.55 -2.42 -6.68
CA VAL A 59 -14.93 -2.90 -6.41
C VAL A 59 -15.90 -1.74 -6.18
N GLU A 60 -15.51 -0.75 -5.39
CA GLU A 60 -16.35 0.44 -5.13
C GLU A 60 -16.62 1.25 -6.41
N ARG A 61 -15.66 1.33 -7.33
CA ARG A 61 -15.84 2.08 -8.59
C ARG A 61 -16.78 1.41 -9.58
N TYR A 62 -16.64 0.10 -9.80
CA TYR A 62 -17.44 -0.62 -10.80
C TYR A 62 -18.78 -1.11 -10.23
N GLY A 63 -18.93 -1.12 -8.89
CA GLY A 63 -20.12 -1.59 -8.20
C GLY A 63 -20.14 -3.10 -8.01
N LEU A 64 -20.88 -3.56 -7.00
CA LEU A 64 -20.90 -4.96 -6.55
C LEU A 64 -21.46 -5.93 -7.60
N ASP A 65 -22.36 -5.44 -8.45
CA ASP A 65 -23.04 -6.21 -9.50
C ASP A 65 -22.29 -6.21 -10.84
N ALA A 66 -21.06 -5.69 -10.88
CA ALA A 66 -20.27 -5.66 -12.09
C ALA A 66 -20.01 -7.10 -12.59
N LYS A 67 -20.28 -7.32 -13.88
CA LYS A 67 -20.03 -8.62 -14.54
C LYS A 67 -18.55 -8.94 -14.62
N GLU A 68 -17.71 -7.92 -14.72
CA GLU A 68 -16.26 -8.05 -14.84
C GLU A 68 -15.59 -6.84 -14.20
N TYR A 69 -14.41 -7.06 -13.62
CA TYR A 69 -13.58 -6.02 -13.04
C TYR A 69 -12.25 -5.99 -13.78
N PRO A 70 -11.66 -4.80 -14.00
CA PRO A 70 -10.29 -4.74 -14.49
C PRO A 70 -9.33 -5.38 -13.49
N PRO A 71 -8.29 -6.08 -13.96
CA PRO A 71 -7.33 -6.74 -13.09
C PRO A 71 -6.49 -5.72 -12.31
N VAL A 72 -6.12 -6.09 -11.07
CA VAL A 72 -5.05 -5.41 -10.34
C VAL A 72 -3.73 -5.97 -10.85
N ARG A 73 -2.87 -5.10 -11.39
CA ARG A 73 -1.59 -5.49 -11.97
C ARG A 73 -0.47 -5.29 -10.97
N VAL A 74 0.41 -6.28 -10.86
CA VAL A 74 1.59 -6.26 -10.00
C VAL A 74 2.81 -6.48 -10.86
N HIS A 75 3.74 -5.53 -10.82
CA HIS A 75 5.04 -5.62 -11.48
C HIS A 75 6.10 -5.78 -10.40
N ILE A 76 6.91 -6.84 -10.48
CA ILE A 76 8.03 -7.10 -9.57
C ILE A 76 9.31 -7.03 -10.39
N VAL A 77 10.10 -5.99 -10.19
CA VAL A 77 11.31 -5.73 -10.97
C VAL A 77 12.51 -5.73 -10.04
N LYS A 78 13.51 -6.57 -10.32
CA LYS A 78 14.81 -6.52 -9.65
C LYS A 78 15.82 -5.83 -10.56
N GLY A 79 16.24 -4.63 -10.16
CA GLY A 79 17.38 -3.94 -10.74
C GLY A 79 18.63 -4.11 -9.86
N HIS A 80 19.72 -3.45 -10.25
CA HIS A 80 21.00 -3.56 -9.55
C HIS A 80 20.97 -3.00 -8.12
N GLU A 81 20.28 -1.87 -7.92
CA GLU A 81 20.24 -1.21 -6.61
C GLU A 81 19.00 -1.58 -5.79
N ASP A 82 17.85 -1.67 -6.46
CA ASP A 82 16.55 -1.80 -5.82
C ASP A 82 15.69 -2.90 -6.47
N VAL A 83 14.90 -3.56 -5.64
CA VAL A 83 13.72 -4.33 -6.05
C VAL A 83 12.49 -3.46 -5.88
N THR A 84 11.77 -3.28 -6.99
CA THR A 84 10.55 -2.47 -7.04
C THR A 84 9.33 -3.35 -7.23
N ILE A 85 8.33 -3.16 -6.36
CA ILE A 85 7.01 -3.75 -6.49
C ILE A 85 6.04 -2.61 -6.82
N ALA A 86 5.51 -2.62 -8.04
CA ALA A 86 4.49 -1.67 -8.49
C ALA A 86 3.13 -2.35 -8.54
N ILE A 87 2.15 -1.84 -7.78
CA ILE A 87 0.77 -2.32 -7.79
C ILE A 87 -0.09 -1.25 -8.44
N ALA A 88 -0.81 -1.62 -9.51
CA ALA A 88 -1.63 -0.72 -10.29
C ALA A 88 -3.09 -1.19 -10.29
N ASP A 89 -3.99 -0.30 -9.89
CA ASP A 89 -5.44 -0.52 -9.95
C ASP A 89 -6.11 0.36 -11.03
N ARG A 90 -7.38 0.05 -11.31
CA ARG A 90 -8.28 0.93 -12.09
C ARG A 90 -9.46 1.39 -11.23
N GLY A 91 -9.20 1.66 -9.94
CA GLY A 91 -10.18 2.06 -8.94
C GLY A 91 -10.58 3.54 -8.98
N GLY A 92 -10.21 4.26 -10.03
CA GLY A 92 -10.64 5.65 -10.26
C GLY A 92 -9.77 6.74 -9.69
N GLY A 93 -8.72 6.36 -8.95
CA GLY A 93 -7.70 7.28 -8.51
C GLY A 93 -8.13 8.24 -7.39
N VAL A 94 -7.21 9.13 -7.04
CA VAL A 94 -7.34 10.08 -5.93
C VAL A 94 -6.94 11.47 -6.42
N PRO A 95 -7.73 12.52 -6.10
CA PRO A 95 -7.37 13.90 -6.43
C PRO A 95 -6.00 14.27 -5.87
N ARG A 96 -5.22 15.02 -6.65
CA ARG A 96 -3.85 15.43 -6.26
C ARG A 96 -3.79 16.15 -4.92
N SER A 97 -4.81 16.94 -4.60
CA SER A 97 -4.93 17.68 -3.32
C SER A 97 -5.07 16.77 -2.09
N LYS A 98 -5.50 15.51 -2.27
CA LYS A 98 -5.72 14.53 -1.19
C LYS A 98 -4.60 13.50 -1.08
N LEU A 99 -3.70 13.41 -2.06
CA LEU A 99 -2.63 12.39 -2.09
C LEU A 99 -1.71 12.42 -0.87
N SER A 100 -1.31 13.62 -0.41
CA SER A 100 -0.47 13.75 0.79
C SER A 100 -1.19 13.27 2.05
N GLN A 101 -2.50 13.48 2.12
CA GLN A 101 -3.33 13.14 3.29
C GLN A 101 -3.51 11.63 3.46
N LEU A 102 -3.34 10.83 2.39
CA LEU A 102 -3.44 9.37 2.47
C LEU A 102 -2.44 8.75 3.46
N PHE A 103 -1.31 9.42 3.69
CA PHE A 103 -0.30 9.00 4.66
C PHE A 103 -0.49 9.58 6.06
N HIS A 104 -1.53 10.38 6.31
CA HIS A 104 -1.86 10.81 7.65
C HIS A 104 -2.46 9.65 8.44
N TYR A 105 -2.02 9.50 9.69
CA TYR A 105 -2.65 8.55 10.61
C TYR A 105 -4.11 8.90 10.82
N MET A 106 -4.95 7.86 10.94
CA MET A 106 -6.40 7.97 11.10
C MET A 106 -7.16 8.56 9.92
N TYR A 107 -6.48 8.91 8.81
CA TYR A 107 -7.16 9.31 7.58
C TYR A 107 -7.77 8.09 6.90
N SER A 108 -9.08 8.11 6.68
CA SER A 108 -9.80 7.04 6.00
C SER A 108 -11.02 7.61 5.28
N THR A 109 -11.28 7.11 4.07
CA THR A 109 -12.52 7.38 3.31
C THR A 109 -13.61 6.36 3.61
N ALA A 110 -13.31 5.28 4.33
CA ALA A 110 -14.30 4.31 4.77
C ALA A 110 -15.09 4.82 5.99
N PRO A 111 -16.35 4.39 6.16
CA PRO A 111 -17.08 4.56 7.41
C PRO A 111 -16.24 4.09 8.60
N LYS A 112 -16.24 4.85 9.69
CA LYS A 112 -15.55 4.43 10.91
C LYS A 112 -16.24 3.15 11.41
N PRO A 113 -15.48 2.08 11.68
CA PRO A 113 -16.08 0.87 12.19
C PRO A 113 -16.69 1.13 13.55
N GLN A 114 -17.95 0.75 13.72
CA GLN A 114 -18.61 0.80 15.03
C GLN A 114 -18.00 -0.27 15.91
N THR A 115 -17.23 0.14 16.92
CA THR A 115 -16.72 -0.74 17.98
C THR A 115 -17.84 -1.03 18.97
N ASP A 116 -18.88 -1.75 18.53
CA ASP A 116 -19.84 -2.30 19.47
C ASP A 116 -19.17 -3.51 20.13
N SER A 117 -18.80 -3.35 21.40
CA SER A 117 -18.13 -4.35 22.25
C SER A 117 -18.86 -5.71 22.32
N ASN A 118 -20.12 -5.78 21.89
CA ASN A 118 -20.95 -6.97 21.91
C ASN A 118 -20.92 -7.78 20.60
N ASN A 119 -20.20 -7.34 19.56
CA ASN A 119 -20.18 -7.99 18.25
C ASN A 119 -18.75 -8.23 17.71
N VAL A 120 -17.85 -8.72 18.56
CA VAL A 120 -16.50 -9.17 18.19
C VAL A 120 -16.51 -10.28 17.10
N ALA A 121 -17.68 -10.90 16.85
CA ALA A 121 -17.89 -11.96 15.86
C ALA A 121 -18.00 -11.47 14.40
N LYS A 122 -18.26 -10.17 14.14
CA LYS A 122 -18.14 -9.59 12.80
C LYS A 122 -16.69 -9.15 12.64
N GLY A 123 -15.89 -9.97 11.94
CA GLY A 123 -14.43 -9.84 11.83
C GLY A 123 -13.90 -8.44 11.52
N THR A 124 -12.58 -8.28 11.68
CA THR A 124 -11.89 -6.99 11.59
C THR A 124 -12.33 -6.18 10.35
N PRO A 125 -12.80 -4.94 10.54
CA PRO A 125 -13.23 -4.05 9.46
C PRO A 125 -12.18 -3.98 8.34
N ILE A 126 -12.60 -4.21 7.09
CA ILE A 126 -11.72 -4.23 5.90
C ILE A 126 -11.02 -2.87 5.71
N ALA A 127 -11.68 -1.78 6.11
CA ALA A 127 -11.13 -0.44 6.13
C ALA A 127 -11.72 0.36 7.30
N GLY A 128 -11.18 1.56 7.57
CA GLY A 128 -11.79 2.52 8.49
C GLY A 128 -10.92 2.98 9.66
N PHE A 129 -9.85 2.27 10.01
CA PHE A 129 -8.93 2.72 11.07
C PHE A 129 -7.90 3.76 10.60
N GLY A 130 -7.54 3.77 9.31
CA GLY A 130 -6.64 4.78 8.74
C GLY A 130 -5.16 4.67 9.14
N TYR A 131 -4.71 3.49 9.60
CA TYR A 131 -3.29 3.26 9.95
C TYR A 131 -2.52 2.43 8.91
N GLY A 132 -3.21 1.71 8.02
CA GLY A 132 -2.59 0.72 7.13
C GLY A 132 -1.51 1.28 6.21
N LEU A 133 -1.85 2.30 5.42
CA LEU A 133 -0.92 2.91 4.46
C LEU A 133 0.26 3.64 5.14
N PRO A 134 0.06 4.44 6.21
CA PRO A 134 1.17 4.99 6.98
C PRO A 134 2.12 3.93 7.55
N ILE A 135 1.59 2.85 8.12
CA ILE A 135 2.39 1.75 8.68
C ILE A 135 3.13 0.97 7.59
N ALA A 136 2.48 0.68 6.46
CA ALA A 136 3.13 0.06 5.30
C ALA A 136 4.32 0.90 4.81
N ARG A 137 4.18 2.23 4.79
CA ARG A 137 5.28 3.13 4.45
C ARG A 137 6.40 3.12 5.47
N LEU A 138 6.11 2.99 6.76
CA LEU A 138 7.14 2.80 7.79
C LEU A 138 7.90 1.49 7.59
N TYR A 139 7.21 0.37 7.33
CA TYR A 139 7.87 -0.90 7.07
C TYR A 139 8.79 -0.86 5.85
N ALA A 140 8.39 -0.18 4.78
CA ALA A 140 9.23 -0.01 3.60
C ALA A 140 10.46 0.86 3.91
N LYS A 141 10.27 1.95 4.65
CA LYS A 141 11.36 2.87 5.03
C LYS A 141 12.34 2.31 6.04
N TYR A 142 11.93 1.32 6.83
CA TYR A 142 12.74 0.75 7.89
C TYR A 142 14.10 0.25 7.39
N PHE A 143 14.16 -0.33 6.18
CA PHE A 143 15.40 -0.80 5.55
C PHE A 143 15.79 0.04 4.32
N GLN A 144 15.77 1.37 4.46
CA GLN A 144 16.14 2.35 3.40
C GLN A 144 15.32 2.28 2.11
N GLY A 145 14.20 1.56 2.11
CA GLY A 145 13.24 1.55 1.01
C GLY A 145 12.27 2.74 1.09
N ASN A 146 11.22 2.67 0.29
CA ASN A 146 10.15 3.67 0.33
C ASN A 146 8.86 3.11 -0.25
N LEU A 147 7.74 3.70 0.18
CA LEU A 147 6.42 3.48 -0.39
C LEU A 147 5.87 4.81 -0.87
N SER A 148 5.56 4.90 -2.16
CA SER A 148 5.02 6.10 -2.80
C SER A 148 3.78 5.77 -3.63
N LEU A 149 2.89 6.75 -3.77
CA LEU A 149 1.67 6.63 -4.55
C LEU A 149 1.69 7.65 -5.68
N ALA A 150 1.36 7.21 -6.88
CA ALA A 150 1.02 8.07 -8.02
C ALA A 150 -0.40 7.74 -8.44
N SER A 151 -1.27 8.74 -8.50
CA SER A 151 -2.67 8.51 -8.84
C SER A 151 -3.11 9.46 -9.93
N VAL A 152 -3.94 8.96 -10.84
CA VAL A 152 -4.60 9.74 -11.87
C VAL A 152 -6.09 9.68 -11.59
N GLU A 153 -6.62 10.80 -11.12
CA GLU A 153 -8.04 10.96 -10.84
C GLU A 153 -8.87 10.67 -12.09
N GLY A 154 -9.91 9.86 -11.93
CA GLY A 154 -10.74 9.35 -13.03
C GLY A 154 -10.23 8.04 -13.64
N MET A 155 -9.01 7.58 -13.34
CA MET A 155 -8.44 6.35 -13.91
C MET A 155 -8.07 5.30 -12.84
N GLY A 156 -7.11 5.60 -11.96
CA GLY A 156 -6.57 4.59 -11.05
C GLY A 156 -5.34 5.06 -10.28
N THR A 157 -4.82 4.18 -9.43
CA THR A 157 -3.64 4.45 -8.59
C THR A 157 -2.55 3.43 -8.82
N TRP A 158 -1.30 3.91 -8.78
CA TRP A 158 -0.08 3.14 -8.73
C TRP A 158 0.55 3.30 -7.35
N ALA A 159 0.89 2.18 -6.73
CA ALA A 159 1.69 2.13 -5.52
C ALA A 159 3.06 1.52 -5.83
N TYR A 160 4.12 2.27 -5.58
CA TYR A 160 5.49 1.83 -5.78
C TYR A 160 6.15 1.57 -4.43
N VAL A 161 6.59 0.33 -4.23
CA VAL A 161 7.41 -0.09 -3.08
C VAL A 161 8.82 -0.33 -3.59
N SER A 162 9.78 0.38 -3.04
CA SER A 162 11.22 0.18 -3.29
C SER A 162 11.84 -0.50 -2.08
N ILE A 163 12.66 -1.51 -2.34
CA ILE A 163 13.40 -2.30 -1.34
C ILE A 163 14.82 -2.42 -1.86
N LYS A 164 15.83 -2.30 -0.99
CA LYS A 164 17.23 -2.48 -1.39
C LYS A 164 17.46 -3.91 -1.90
N ALA A 165 18.07 -4.05 -3.07
CA ALA A 165 18.39 -5.36 -3.64
C ALA A 165 19.52 -6.05 -2.87
N GLU A 166 20.52 -5.26 -2.45
CA GLU A 166 21.66 -5.75 -1.68
C GLU A 166 21.42 -5.63 -0.17
N PRO A 167 21.62 -6.71 0.61
CA PRO A 167 21.44 -6.69 2.06
C PRO A 167 22.39 -5.72 2.78
N ALA A 168 23.60 -5.51 2.24
CA ALA A 168 24.59 -4.60 2.81
C ALA A 168 24.09 -3.14 2.86
N ASN A 169 23.19 -2.76 1.95
CA ASN A 169 22.63 -1.42 1.87
C ASN A 169 21.30 -1.29 2.64
N ALA A 170 20.75 -2.40 3.15
CA ALA A 170 19.48 -2.47 3.86
C ALA A 170 19.65 -2.21 5.38
N SER A 171 20.20 -1.05 5.73
CA SER A 171 20.40 -0.65 7.14
C SER A 171 19.12 -0.12 7.79
N GLU A 172 19.01 -0.29 9.11
CA GLU A 172 17.85 0.21 9.86
C GLU A 172 17.79 1.74 9.88
N HIS A 173 16.62 2.30 9.54
CA HIS A 173 16.35 3.73 9.63
C HIS A 173 15.63 4.04 10.94
N LEU A 174 16.40 4.35 11.98
CA LEU A 174 15.89 4.63 13.31
C LEU A 174 15.74 6.14 13.57
N PRO A 175 14.67 6.57 14.26
CA PRO A 175 14.55 7.96 14.69
C PRO A 175 15.53 8.27 15.82
N ILE A 176 16.53 9.12 15.53
CA ILE A 176 17.42 9.65 16.57
C ILE A 176 16.71 10.74 17.36
N SER A 177 16.56 10.55 18.68
CA SER A 177 16.09 11.59 19.58
C SER A 177 17.22 12.60 19.80
N SER A 178 17.08 13.80 19.23
CA SER A 178 18.02 14.91 19.45
C SER A 178 17.25 16.12 20.00
N LYS A 179 17.93 16.98 20.77
CA LYS A 179 17.32 18.18 21.37
C LYS A 179 16.65 19.10 20.34
N MET A 180 17.04 19.04 19.07
CA MET A 180 16.41 19.81 17.98
C MET A 180 15.06 19.24 17.51
N ARG A 181 14.74 17.99 17.84
CA ARG A 181 13.55 17.31 17.28
C ARG A 181 12.26 17.69 18.00
N TYR A 182 12.35 18.07 19.28
CA TYR A 182 11.24 18.62 20.06
C TYR A 182 11.15 20.13 19.83
N SER A 183 10.93 20.56 18.59
CA SER A 183 10.49 21.94 18.36
C SER A 183 8.96 21.95 18.43
N TYR A 184 8.43 22.61 19.45
CA TYR A 184 7.05 23.08 19.42
C TYR A 184 6.99 24.16 18.33
N THR A 185 6.69 23.77 17.10
CA THR A 185 6.48 24.73 16.03
C THR A 185 5.19 25.48 16.36
N THR A 186 5.30 26.73 16.80
CA THR A 186 4.19 27.68 16.73
C THR A 186 3.71 27.72 15.28
N LYS A 187 2.39 27.80 15.05
CA LYS A 187 1.82 27.89 13.69
C LYS A 187 2.48 29.04 12.94
N LYS A 188 3.49 28.75 12.13
CA LYS A 188 4.02 29.67 11.11
C LYS A 188 2.97 29.74 10.01
N GLY A 189 2.64 30.96 9.56
CA GLY A 189 1.77 31.19 8.40
C GLY A 189 2.35 30.57 7.13
N SER A 190 1.59 30.53 6.04
CA SER A 190 2.15 30.07 4.76
C SER A 190 3.23 31.05 4.29
N ASP A 191 4.40 30.52 3.93
CA ASP A 191 5.48 31.31 3.34
C ASP A 191 5.15 31.81 1.92
N TRP A 192 3.98 31.42 1.39
CA TRP A 192 3.50 31.75 0.06
C TRP A 192 2.06 32.28 0.15
N THR A 193 1.78 33.37 -0.57
CA THR A 193 0.46 34.01 -0.77
C THR A 193 -0.24 33.47 -2.00
#